data_AF-Q0WK46-F1
#
_entry.id   AF-Q0WK46-F1
#
_cell.length_a   1.000
_cell.length_b   1.000
_cell.length_c   1.000
_cell.angle_alpha   90.00
_cell.angle_beta   90.00
_cell.angle_gamma   90.00
#
_symmetry.space_group_name_H-M   'P 1'
#
loop_
_entity.id
_entity.type
_entity.pdbx_description
1 polymer ?
#
loop_
_entity_poly.entity_id
_entity_poly.type
_entity_poly.pdbx_seq_one_letter_code
_entity_poly.pdbx_strand_id
1 'polypeptide(L)'
;MSLLSADCRQLVVEAALAGVNHSLLAEAHDIVNALPLLIPDPQVRLVCEAMLRFGLGDKVQARALLATSGEEDAQILLGLLQ
;
A
#
# COMPACT_ATOMS: atom_id res chain seq x y z
N MET A 1 -5.17 4.89 18.60
CA MET A 1 -5.60 6.23 18.15
C MET A 1 -4.40 6.88 17.47
N SER A 2 -4.51 7.25 16.20
CA SER A 2 -3.50 8.03 15.50
C SER A 2 -3.65 9.51 15.87
N LEU A 3 -2.56 10.22 16.14
CA LEU A 3 -2.54 11.67 16.35
C LEU A 3 -2.88 12.48 15.08
N LEU A 4 -2.79 11.85 13.90
CA LEU A 4 -3.03 12.47 12.60
C LEU A 4 -4.52 12.47 12.22
N SER A 5 -4.98 13.56 11.61
CA SER A 5 -6.29 13.67 10.95
C SER A 5 -6.43 12.65 9.81
N ALA A 6 -7.66 12.39 9.36
CA ALA A 6 -7.90 11.49 8.23
C ALA A 6 -7.15 11.94 6.97
N ASP A 7 -7.29 13.22 6.62
CA ASP A 7 -6.64 13.82 5.44
C ASP A 7 -5.11 13.70 5.51
N CYS A 8 -4.52 13.92 6.69
CA CYS A 8 -3.08 13.79 6.85
C CYS A 8 -2.61 12.34 6.67
N ARG A 9 -3.36 11.36 7.20
CA ARG A 9 -3.03 9.94 6.97
C ARG A 9 -3.13 9.56 5.50
N GLN A 10 -4.16 10.05 4.81
CA GLN A 10 -4.33 9.84 3.37
C GLN A 10 -3.13 10.40 2.58
N LEU A 11 -2.74 11.65 2.83
CA LEU A 11 -1.59 12.27 2.16
C LEU A 11 -0.28 11.51 2.39
N VAL A 12 -0.06 10.96 3.59
CA VAL A 12 1.13 10.15 3.88
C VAL A 12 1.16 8.88 3.02
N VAL A 13 0.02 8.19 2.86
CA VAL A 13 -0.09 6.99 2.03
C VAL A 13 0.12 7.33 0.54
N GLU A 14 -0.54 8.40 0.06
CA GLU A 14 -0.39 8.87 -1.32
C GLU A 14 1.05 9.29 -1.62
N ALA A 15 1.71 9.96 -0.68
CA ALA A 15 3.12 10.34 -0.81
C ALA A 15 4.04 9.11 -0.90
N ALA A 16 3.77 8.03 -0.15
CA ALA A 16 4.52 6.79 -0.28
C ALA A 16 4.34 6.14 -1.66
N LEU A 17 3.10 6.12 -2.17
CA LEU A 17 2.77 5.58 -3.49
C LEU A 17 3.44 6.38 -4.62
N ALA A 18 3.52 7.70 -4.49
CA ALA A 18 4.32 8.52 -5.39
C ALA A 18 5.83 8.26 -5.20
N GLY A 19 6.28 8.15 -3.95
CA GLY A 19 7.68 7.99 -3.58
C GLY A 19 8.34 6.74 -4.17
N VAL A 20 7.65 5.59 -4.18
CA VAL A 20 8.17 4.36 -4.82
C VAL A 20 8.45 4.55 -6.30
N ASN A 21 7.66 5.38 -7.00
CA ASN A 21 7.87 5.69 -8.42
C ASN A 21 9.03 6.68 -8.65
N HIS A 22 9.48 7.36 -7.60
CA HIS A 22 10.55 8.35 -7.63
C HIS A 22 11.81 7.90 -6.85
N SER A 23 11.96 6.59 -6.61
CA SER A 23 13.11 5.99 -5.92
C SER A 23 13.31 6.39 -4.45
N LEU A 24 12.26 6.90 -3.78
CA LEU A 24 12.24 7.16 -2.33
C LEU A 24 11.92 5.87 -1.56
N LEU A 25 12.78 4.86 -1.72
CA LEU A 25 12.49 3.50 -1.28
C LEU A 25 12.55 3.34 0.24
N ALA A 26 13.45 4.07 0.91
CA ALA A 26 13.59 4.01 2.36
C ALA A 26 12.34 4.59 3.06
N GLU A 27 11.90 5.76 2.62
CA GLU A 27 10.72 6.44 3.13
C GLU A 27 9.44 5.64 2.86
N ALA A 28 9.30 5.08 1.66
CA ALA A 28 8.18 4.23 1.32
C ALA A 28 8.15 2.95 2.16
N HIS A 29 9.31 2.33 2.41
CA HIS A 29 9.41 1.15 3.27
C HIS A 29 9.01 1.46 4.72
N ASP A 30 9.43 2.61 5.27
CA ASP A 30 9.01 3.03 6.60
C ASP A 30 7.50 3.24 6.68
N ILE A 31 6.89 3.81 5.63
CA ILE A 31 5.44 4.02 5.57
C ILE A 31 4.67 2.69 5.45
N VAL A 32 5.20 1.68 4.77
CA VAL A 32 4.59 0.33 4.74
C VAL A 32 4.37 -0.19 6.17
N ASN A 33 5.36 -0.05 7.05
CA ASN A 33 5.25 -0.48 8.45
C ASN A 33 4.21 0.33 9.27
N ALA A 34 3.92 1.57 8.84
CA ALA A 34 2.96 2.45 9.48
C ALA A 34 1.51 2.28 8.95
N LEU A 35 1.29 1.54 7.85
CA LEU A 35 -0.03 1.41 7.22
C LEU A 35 -1.17 1.03 8.16
N PRO A 36 -1.02 0.13 9.16
CA PRO A 36 -2.09 -0.19 10.09
C PRO A 36 -2.58 1.01 10.93
N LEU A 37 -1.73 2.01 11.12
CA LEU A 37 -2.06 3.25 11.82
C LEU A 37 -2.62 4.33 10.87
N LEU A 38 -2.27 4.26 9.58
CA LEU A 38 -2.65 5.23 8.57
C LEU A 38 -4.00 4.89 7.92
N ILE A 39 -4.25 3.61 7.66
CA ILE A 39 -5.42 3.09 6.95
C ILE A 39 -6.22 2.17 7.88
N PRO A 40 -7.33 2.66 8.46
CA PRO A 40 -8.19 1.87 9.34
C PRO A 40 -8.92 0.76 8.59
N ASP A 41 -9.30 1.00 7.33
CA ASP A 41 -9.98 0.02 6.50
C ASP A 41 -8.99 -1.07 6.06
N PRO A 42 -9.21 -2.34 6.46
CA PRO A 42 -8.30 -3.44 6.13
C PRO A 42 -8.23 -3.74 4.63
N GLN A 43 -9.30 -3.52 3.86
CA GLN A 43 -9.30 -3.78 2.42
C GLN A 43 -8.49 -2.72 1.66
N VAL A 44 -8.74 -1.45 1.97
CA VAL A 44 -7.94 -0.34 1.40
C VAL A 44 -6.47 -0.52 1.78
N ARG A 45 -6.20 -0.91 3.03
CA ARG A 45 -4.84 -1.15 3.51
C ARG A 45 -4.13 -2.25 2.72
N LEU A 46 -4.81 -3.36 2.48
CA LEU A 46 -4.26 -4.50 1.73
C LEU A 46 -3.86 -4.07 0.32
N VAL A 47 -4.73 -3.35 -0.39
CA VAL A 47 -4.46 -2.87 -1.75
C VAL A 47 -3.28 -1.90 -1.75
N CYS A 48 -3.26 -0.91 -0.84
CA CYS A 48 -2.15 0.04 -0.74
C CYS A 48 -0.83 -0.64 -0.37
N GLU A 49 -0.84 -1.62 0.55
CA GLU A 49 0.35 -2.39 0.91
C GLU A 49 0.89 -3.16 -0.30
N ALA A 50 0.02 -3.83 -1.06
CA ALA A 50 0.43 -4.55 -2.26
C ALA A 50 1.05 -3.63 -3.32
N MET A 51 0.45 -2.46 -3.57
CA MET A 51 1.00 -1.47 -4.49
C MET A 51 2.38 -0.97 -4.06
N LEU A 52 2.55 -0.65 -2.78
CA LEU A 52 3.85 -0.21 -2.24
C LEU A 52 4.91 -1.30 -2.33
N ARG A 53 4.57 -2.53 -1.94
CA ARG A 53 5.48 -3.68 -2.07
C ARG A 53 5.89 -3.94 -3.51
N PHE A 54 4.96 -3.81 -4.46
CA PHE A 54 5.27 -3.92 -5.88
C PHE A 54 6.27 -2.84 -6.34
N GLY A 55 6.03 -1.58 -5.96
CA GLY A 55 6.93 -0.47 -6.24
C GLY A 55 8.32 -0.61 -5.58
N LEU A 56 8.38 -1.22 -4.41
CA LEU A 56 9.62 -1.58 -3.70
C LEU A 56 10.33 -2.81 -4.29
N GLY A 57 9.76 -3.47 -5.29
CA GLY A 57 10.32 -4.65 -5.94
C GLY A 57 9.94 -5.99 -5.29
N ASP A 58 9.20 -5.99 -4.18
CA ASP A 58 8.67 -7.18 -3.51
C ASP A 58 7.38 -7.68 -4.18
N LYS A 59 7.51 -8.04 -5.46
CA LYS A 59 6.37 -8.46 -6.31
C LYS A 59 5.71 -9.74 -5.81
N VAL A 60 6.46 -10.64 -5.17
CA VAL A 60 5.94 -11.92 -4.67
C VAL A 60 4.96 -11.68 -3.53
N GLN A 61 5.33 -10.87 -2.53
CA GLN A 61 4.41 -10.54 -1.44
C GLN A 61 3.24 -9.69 -1.91
N ALA A 62 3.47 -8.74 -2.83
CA ALA A 62 2.37 -7.94 -3.40
C ALA A 62 1.27 -8.81 -4.01
N ARG A 63 1.65 -9.82 -4.81
CA ARG A 63 0.72 -10.78 -5.41
C ARG A 63 0.05 -11.66 -4.35
N ALA A 64 0.82 -12.16 -3.39
CA ALA A 64 0.30 -12.99 -2.32
C ALA A 64 -0.77 -12.24 -1.51
N LEU A 65 -0.54 -10.97 -1.19
CA LEU A 65 -1.51 -10.11 -0.50
C LEU A 65 -2.79 -9.95 -1.33
N LEU A 66 -2.70 -9.57 -2.59
CA LEU A 66 -3.89 -9.37 -3.44
C LEU A 66 -4.68 -10.66 -3.64
N ALA A 67 -4.00 -11.80 -3.75
CA ALA A 67 -4.65 -13.11 -3.89
C ALA A 67 -5.46 -13.54 -2.65
N THR A 68 -5.20 -12.95 -1.48
CA THR A 68 -5.99 -13.20 -0.26
C THR A 68 -7.29 -12.39 -0.21
N SER A 69 -7.44 -11.37 -1.05
CA SER A 69 -8.63 -10.53 -1.10
C SER A 69 -9.67 -11.08 -2.08
N GLY A 70 -10.94 -11.03 -1.70
CA GLY A 70 -12.08 -11.33 -2.59
C GLY A 70 -12.65 -10.11 -3.31
N GLU A 71 -12.11 -8.92 -3.04
CA GLU A 71 -12.60 -7.66 -3.61
C GLU A 71 -12.26 -7.52 -5.10
N GLU A 72 -13.18 -6.93 -5.86
CA GLU A 72 -13.05 -6.77 -7.31
C GLU A 72 -11.79 -5.96 -7.67
N ASP A 73 -11.56 -4.84 -6.99
CA ASP A 73 -10.40 -3.97 -7.22
C ASP A 73 -9.07 -4.69 -6.98
N ALA A 74 -8.99 -5.53 -5.94
CA ALA A 74 -7.79 -6.29 -5.63
C ALA A 74 -7.50 -7.36 -6.69
N GLN A 75 -8.55 -8.00 -7.22
CA GLN A 75 -8.43 -8.99 -8.29
C GLN A 75 -8.05 -8.35 -9.63
N ILE A 76 -8.60 -7.18 -9.96
CA ILE A 76 -8.18 -6.39 -11.11
C ILE A 76 -6.70 -6.05 -11.00
N LEU A 77 -6.26 -5.54 -9.84
CA LEU A 77 -4.87 -5.18 -9.62
C LEU A 77 -3.95 -6.40 -9.74
N LEU A 78 -4.33 -7.55 -9.16
CA LEU A 78 -3.56 -8.80 -9.28
C LEU A 78 -3.35 -9.20 -10.75
N GLY A 79 -4.37 -9.04 -11.59
CA GLY A 79 -4.30 -9.29 -13.03
C GLY A 79 -3.34 -8.36 -13.78
N LEU A 80 -3.11 -7.14 -13.27
CA LEU A 80 -2.17 -6.16 -13.86
C LEU A 80 -0.73 -6.37 -13.42
N LEU A 81 -0.49 -6.99 -12.25
CA LEU A 81 0.85 -7.19 -11.69
C LEU A 81 1.54 -8.48 -12.16
N GLN A 82 1.19 -9.01 -13.35
CA GLN A 82 1.75 -10.25 -13.93
C GLN A 82 3.26 -10.19 -14.26
#